data_AF-A0AAW8DLM0-F1
#
_entry.id   AF-A0AAW8DLM0-F1
#
_cell.length_a   1.000
_cell.length_b   1.000
_cell.length_c   1.000
_cell.angle_alpha   90.00
_cell.angle_beta   90.00
_cell.angle_gamma   90.00
#
_symmetry.space_group_name_H-M   'P 1'
#
loop_
_entity.id
_entity.type
_entity.pdbx_description
1 polymer ?
#
loop_
_entity_poly.entity_id
_entity_poly.type
_entity_poly.pdbx_seq_one_letter_code
_entity_poly.pdbx_strand_id
1 'polypeptide(L)'
;MTNNLSVVVNADAQQVWTSLREPSLVAQWHGWEADELGDEINQIYFSTDVVEGPDHTSLTVNGGDVFELTPVSGGTEVRVTRAALDHDSEWAAWDEDITQGWLTFLHQLRFALERHPHGHRRTHFVSLPGGSGSGIQKLGLADVPAPGEEYSLTLPTGEALSGKVWFRSNHQVGLTVHSYAEHGDGLLIVADQPVIPEKRPDGGTIVIASTYDLGAASLDSIRSHWDSWKAENYPTEVHSH
;
A
#
# COMPACT_ATOMS: atom_id res chain seq x y z
N MET A 1 -9.63 10.80 16.89
CA MET A 1 -9.13 9.45 17.22
C MET A 1 -7.74 9.39 16.64
N THR A 2 -6.72 9.05 17.43
CA THR A 2 -5.34 8.98 16.95
C THR A 2 -5.26 7.88 15.89
N ASN A 3 -5.02 8.25 14.63
CA ASN A 3 -4.86 7.31 13.54
C ASN A 3 -3.66 6.41 13.87
N ASN A 4 -3.92 5.12 14.06
CA ASN A 4 -2.93 4.14 14.51
C ASN A 4 -2.02 3.76 13.34
N LEU A 5 -1.11 4.66 12.95
CA LEU A 5 -0.09 4.43 11.93
C LEU A 5 1.12 3.74 12.55
N SER A 6 0.94 2.49 12.97
CA SER A 6 2.02 1.69 13.54
C SER A 6 1.86 0.22 13.17
N VAL A 7 2.99 -0.43 12.87
CA VAL A 7 3.08 -1.88 12.66
C VAL A 7 4.31 -2.43 13.38
N VAL A 8 4.21 -3.65 13.92
CA VAL A 8 5.41 -4.39 14.35
C VAL A 8 5.91 -5.22 13.18
N VAL A 9 7.15 -4.98 12.79
CA VAL A 9 7.86 -5.73 11.75
C VAL A 9 8.77 -6.75 12.40
N ASN A 10 8.67 -8.01 12.00
CA ASN A 10 9.59 -9.07 12.44
C ASN A 10 10.97 -8.96 11.74
N ALA A 11 11.63 -7.84 11.98
CA ALA A 11 12.99 -7.50 11.57
C ALA A 11 13.61 -6.62 12.66
N ASP A 12 14.94 -6.64 12.78
CA ASP A 12 15.63 -5.75 13.70
C ASP A 12 15.60 -4.29 13.20
N ALA A 13 15.87 -3.34 14.11
CA ALA A 13 15.76 -1.92 13.79
C ALA A 13 16.77 -1.48 12.72
N GLN A 14 17.92 -2.15 12.62
CA GLN A 14 18.93 -1.86 11.61
C GLN A 14 18.46 -2.28 10.22
N GLN A 15 17.80 -3.44 10.09
CA GLN A 15 17.20 -3.89 8.84
C GLN A 15 16.11 -2.92 8.38
N VAL A 16 15.21 -2.51 9.30
CA VAL A 16 14.17 -1.53 8.98
C VAL A 16 14.79 -0.19 8.57
N TRP A 17 15.78 0.30 9.30
CA TRP A 17 16.49 1.54 8.96
C TRP A 17 17.12 1.47 7.57
N THR A 18 17.79 0.36 7.25
CA THR A 18 18.38 0.15 5.92
C THR A 18 17.31 0.20 4.83
N SER A 19 16.14 -0.39 5.05
CA SER A 19 15.01 -0.33 4.11
C SER A 19 14.40 1.07 3.92
N LEU A 20 14.63 2.01 4.85
CA LEU A 20 14.22 3.42 4.73
C LEU A 20 15.30 4.29 4.06
N ARG A 21 16.55 3.83 4.02
CA ARG A 21 17.71 4.64 3.61
C ARG A 21 18.42 4.15 2.34
N GLU A 22 18.11 2.95 1.85
CA GLU A 22 18.61 2.47 0.56
C GLU A 22 17.54 2.61 -0.53
N PRO A 23 17.71 3.48 -1.56
CA PRO A 23 16.66 3.74 -2.55
C PRO A 23 16.13 2.48 -3.25
N SER A 24 17.00 1.51 -3.53
CA SER A 24 16.62 0.25 -4.13
C SER A 24 15.76 -0.63 -3.22
N LEU A 25 15.95 -0.54 -1.90
CA LEU A 25 15.12 -1.21 -0.90
C LEU A 25 13.82 -0.45 -0.65
N VAL A 26 13.85 0.90 -0.66
CA VAL A 26 12.63 1.73 -0.61
C VAL A 26 11.69 1.35 -1.76
N ALA A 27 12.21 1.17 -2.97
CA ALA A 27 11.44 0.72 -4.12
C ALA A 27 10.79 -0.67 -3.94
N GLN A 28 11.29 -1.51 -3.02
CA GLN A 28 10.68 -2.81 -2.74
C GLN A 28 9.43 -2.73 -1.85
N TRP A 29 9.04 -1.56 -1.34
CA TRP A 29 7.84 -1.43 -0.50
C TRP A 29 7.08 -0.11 -0.63
N HIS A 30 7.73 0.98 -1.02
CA HIS A 30 7.07 2.26 -1.26
C HIS A 30 6.37 2.27 -2.62
N GLY A 31 5.24 2.97 -2.69
CA GLY A 31 4.53 3.24 -3.95
C GLY A 31 4.16 1.99 -4.75
N TRP A 32 4.07 2.18 -6.06
CA TRP A 32 3.82 1.18 -7.10
C TRP A 32 4.64 1.52 -8.34
N GLU A 33 4.83 0.54 -9.22
CA GLU A 33 5.50 0.69 -10.51
C GLU A 33 4.84 1.79 -11.35
N ALA A 34 5.59 2.86 -11.55
CA ALA A 34 5.32 3.96 -12.45
C ALA A 34 6.67 4.58 -12.86
N ASP A 35 6.70 5.32 -13.97
CA ASP A 35 7.95 5.89 -14.50
C ASP A 35 8.56 6.91 -13.51
N GLU A 36 7.71 7.57 -12.74
CA GLU A 36 8.00 8.61 -11.76
C GLU A 36 8.36 8.07 -10.36
N LEU A 37 8.25 6.76 -10.10
CA LEU A 37 8.45 6.20 -8.76
C LEU A 37 9.83 6.54 -8.17
N GLY A 38 10.88 6.53 -9.01
CA GLY A 38 12.23 6.87 -8.57
C GLY A 38 12.36 8.33 -8.11
N ASP A 39 11.71 9.25 -8.84
CA ASP A 39 11.70 10.67 -8.50
C ASP A 39 10.87 10.92 -7.23
N GLU A 40 9.74 10.24 -7.09
CA GLU A 40 8.92 10.27 -5.87
C GLU A 40 9.71 9.80 -4.64
N ILE A 41 10.39 8.65 -4.73
CA ILE A 41 11.23 8.11 -3.65
C ILE A 41 12.32 9.13 -3.27
N ASN A 42 13.00 9.71 -4.27
CA ASN A 42 14.03 10.72 -4.02
C ASN A 42 13.45 11.95 -3.32
N GLN A 43 12.28 12.43 -3.77
CA GLN A 43 11.62 13.60 -3.19
C GLN A 43 11.19 13.37 -1.75
N ILE A 44 10.66 12.19 -1.41
CA ILE A 44 10.13 11.89 -0.07
C ILE A 44 11.26 11.55 0.91
N TYR A 45 12.17 10.65 0.54
CA TYR A 45 13.13 10.04 1.47
C TYR A 45 14.55 10.57 1.35
N PHE A 46 14.89 11.34 0.30
CA PHE A 46 16.28 11.72 0.02
C PHE A 46 16.46 13.21 -0.34
N SER A 47 15.43 14.03 -0.21
CA SER A 47 15.55 15.47 -0.41
C SER A 47 16.36 16.13 0.71
N THR A 48 16.73 17.39 0.52
CA THR A 48 17.49 18.17 1.52
C THR A 48 16.71 18.46 2.80
N ASP A 49 15.39 18.30 2.78
CA ASP A 49 14.52 18.56 3.93
C ASP A 49 14.34 17.33 4.83
N VAL A 50 14.90 16.19 4.41
CA VAL A 50 14.89 14.95 5.19
C VAL A 50 15.90 15.03 6.34
N VAL A 51 15.45 14.67 7.54
CA VAL A 51 16.25 14.74 8.77
C VAL A 51 16.32 13.37 9.42
N GLU A 52 17.54 12.85 9.57
CA GLU A 52 17.82 11.60 10.29
C GLU A 52 18.03 11.88 11.78
N GLY A 53 17.43 11.06 12.64
CA GLY A 53 17.70 11.05 14.07
C GLY A 53 19.14 10.61 14.35
N PRO A 54 19.80 11.15 15.39
CA PRO A 54 21.22 10.92 15.66
C PRO A 54 21.57 9.47 16.01
N ASP A 55 20.58 8.67 16.39
CA ASP A 55 20.71 7.26 16.77
C ASP A 55 20.09 6.30 15.75
N HIS A 56 19.70 6.80 14.57
CA HIS A 56 19.05 6.03 13.50
C HIS A 56 17.75 5.33 13.95
N THR A 57 17.03 5.95 14.89
CA THR A 57 15.71 5.48 15.33
C THR A 57 14.56 6.37 14.85
N SER A 58 14.86 7.49 14.21
CA SER A 58 13.84 8.35 13.62
C SER A 58 14.25 8.94 12.28
N LEU A 59 13.27 9.13 11.39
CA LEU A 59 13.45 9.75 10.08
C LEU A 59 12.28 10.69 9.82
N THR A 60 12.56 11.99 9.79
CA THR A 60 11.59 12.98 9.30
C THR A 60 11.73 13.05 7.79
N VAL A 61 10.70 12.61 7.06
CA VAL A 61 10.67 12.66 5.59
C VAL A 61 10.25 14.04 5.10
N ASN A 62 10.43 14.28 3.80
CA ASN A 62 9.91 15.48 3.18
C ASN A 62 8.38 15.56 3.36
N GLY A 63 7.87 16.75 3.69
CA GLY A 63 6.49 16.94 4.17
C GLY A 63 6.35 16.88 5.69
N GLY A 64 7.39 16.49 6.42
CA GLY A 64 7.48 16.60 7.88
C GLY A 64 6.91 15.42 8.67
N ASP A 65 6.43 14.37 8.01
CA ASP A 65 6.03 13.13 8.67
C ASP A 65 7.26 12.43 9.27
N VAL A 66 7.08 11.78 10.41
CA VAL A 66 8.19 11.18 11.17
C VAL A 66 7.99 9.68 11.30
N PHE A 67 8.92 8.91 10.77
CA PHE A 67 9.09 7.50 11.11
C PHE A 67 9.84 7.38 12.43
N GLU A 68 9.33 6.56 13.35
CA GLU A 68 9.97 6.20 14.62
C GLU A 68 10.11 4.68 14.70
N LEU A 69 11.31 4.22 15.06
CA LEU A 69 11.69 2.81 15.18
C LEU A 69 11.92 2.47 16.65
N THR A 70 11.06 1.63 17.22
CA THR A 70 11.20 1.18 18.60
C THR A 70 11.41 -0.34 18.63
N PRO A 71 12.57 -0.85 19.09
CA PRO A 71 12.75 -2.27 19.31
C PRO A 71 11.73 -2.80 20.32
N VAL A 72 11.04 -3.88 19.98
CA VAL A 72 10.01 -4.51 20.82
C VAL A 72 10.16 -6.03 20.83
N SER A 73 9.41 -6.71 21.69
CA SER A 73 9.31 -8.17 21.62
C SER A 73 8.69 -8.59 20.29
N GLY A 74 9.45 -9.30 19.45
CA GLY A 74 9.01 -9.77 18.13
C GLY A 74 9.54 -8.95 16.96
N GLY A 75 10.40 -7.96 17.17
CA GLY A 75 11.07 -7.20 16.12
C GLY A 75 11.12 -5.70 16.43
N THR A 76 10.63 -4.87 15.51
CA THR A 76 10.67 -3.41 15.60
C THR A 76 9.28 -2.84 15.35
N GLU A 77 8.77 -2.04 16.27
CA GLU A 77 7.60 -1.19 16.01
C GLU A 77 8.03 -0.02 15.12
N VAL A 78 7.38 0.10 13.97
CA VAL A 78 7.53 1.22 13.03
C VAL A 78 6.27 2.06 13.12
N ARG A 79 6.42 3.29 13.61
CA ARG A 79 5.33 4.25 13.73
C ARG A 79 5.56 5.42 12.79
N VAL A 80 4.49 5.90 12.15
CA VAL A 80 4.48 7.16 11.41
C VAL A 80 3.64 8.17 12.15
N THR A 81 4.25 9.29 12.53
CA THR A 81 3.54 10.45 13.06
C THR A 81 3.37 11.48 11.95
N ARG A 82 2.12 11.83 11.65
CA ARG A 82 1.80 12.83 10.63
C ARG A 82 2.29 14.22 11.05
N ALA A 83 2.80 15.01 10.10
CA ALA A 83 3.09 16.42 10.32
C ALA A 83 1.82 17.16 10.78
N ALA A 84 2.00 18.29 11.48
CA ALA A 84 0.87 19.12 11.88
C ALA A 84 0.11 19.61 10.63
N LEU A 85 -1.20 19.35 10.60
CA LEU A 85 -2.05 19.76 9.50
C LEU A 85 -2.11 21.27 9.40
N ASP A 86 -1.64 21.81 8.28
CA ASP A 86 -1.89 23.21 7.90
C ASP A 86 -3.27 23.28 7.22
N HIS A 87 -4.26 23.81 7.94
CA HIS A 87 -5.64 23.93 7.45
C HIS A 87 -5.80 24.94 6.30
N ASP A 88 -4.85 25.85 6.12
CA ASP A 88 -4.86 26.84 5.05
C ASP A 88 -4.17 26.32 3.78
N SER A 89 -3.54 25.14 3.85
CA SER A 89 -2.89 24.48 2.71
C SER A 89 -3.91 23.80 1.79
N GLU A 90 -3.62 23.79 0.49
CA GLU A 90 -4.38 22.99 -0.49
C GLU A 90 -4.33 21.48 -0.20
N TRP A 91 -3.33 21.05 0.56
CA TRP A 91 -3.15 19.66 1.02
C TRP A 91 -4.06 19.28 2.18
N ALA A 92 -4.73 20.26 2.82
CA ALA A 92 -5.60 19.99 3.97
C ALA A 92 -6.73 19.01 3.64
N ALA A 93 -7.29 19.11 2.43
CA ALA A 93 -8.34 18.23 1.95
C ALA A 93 -7.86 16.79 1.69
N TRP A 94 -6.55 16.58 1.59
CA TRP A 94 -5.91 15.29 1.30
C TRP A 94 -5.40 14.57 2.55
N ASP A 95 -5.48 15.17 3.74
CA ASP A 95 -4.83 14.64 4.94
C ASP A 95 -5.23 13.19 5.29
N GLU A 96 -6.53 12.87 5.16
CA GLU A 96 -7.01 11.50 5.38
C GLU A 96 -6.51 10.55 4.27
N ASP A 97 -6.48 10.98 3.02
CA ASP A 97 -5.98 10.18 1.89
C ASP A 97 -4.48 9.85 2.06
N ILE A 98 -3.70 10.85 2.47
CA ILE A 98 -2.27 10.67 2.74
C ILE A 98 -2.07 9.78 3.98
N THR A 99 -2.88 9.95 5.03
CA THR A 99 -2.85 9.07 6.20
C THR A 99 -3.13 7.61 5.82
N GLN A 100 -4.13 7.36 4.98
CA GLN A 100 -4.40 6.01 4.46
C GLN A 100 -3.25 5.49 3.58
N GLY A 101 -2.63 6.35 2.77
CA GLY A 101 -1.42 6.01 2.00
C GLY A 101 -0.27 5.53 2.89
N TRP A 102 0.00 6.23 3.99
CA TRP A 102 1.02 5.80 4.95
C TRP A 102 0.72 4.46 5.59
N LEU A 103 -0.55 4.18 5.92
CA LEU A 103 -0.95 2.87 6.43
C LEU A 103 -0.67 1.77 5.40
N THR A 104 -1.01 2.00 4.13
CA THR A 104 -0.68 1.10 3.02
C THR A 104 0.82 0.83 2.97
N PHE A 105 1.65 1.89 2.96
CA PHE A 105 3.10 1.75 2.84
C PHE A 105 3.74 1.05 4.05
N LEU A 106 3.26 1.29 5.27
CA LEU A 106 3.71 0.55 6.46
C LEU A 106 3.45 -0.96 6.33
N HIS A 107 2.27 -1.35 5.83
CA HIS A 107 1.96 -2.76 5.61
C HIS A 107 2.77 -3.39 4.47
N GLN A 108 3.11 -2.63 3.43
CA GLN A 108 4.02 -3.08 2.37
C GLN A 108 5.46 -3.23 2.87
N LEU A 109 5.96 -2.28 3.68
CA LEU A 109 7.29 -2.36 4.31
C LEU A 109 7.40 -3.62 5.17
N ARG A 110 6.40 -3.82 6.06
CA ARG A 110 6.31 -5.01 6.89
C ARG A 110 6.34 -6.28 6.05
N PHE A 111 5.52 -6.33 4.99
CA PHE A 111 5.41 -7.51 4.14
C PHE A 111 6.73 -7.82 3.41
N ALA A 112 7.36 -6.80 2.81
CA ALA A 112 8.63 -6.95 2.11
C ALA A 112 9.71 -7.49 3.04
N LEU A 113 9.86 -6.90 4.24
CA LEU A 113 10.87 -7.34 5.21
C LEU A 113 10.60 -8.74 5.77
N GLU A 114 9.34 -9.09 6.08
CA GLU A 114 9.01 -10.37 6.71
C GLU A 114 8.93 -11.54 5.72
N ARG A 115 8.59 -11.29 4.45
CA ARG A 115 8.31 -12.35 3.46
C ARG A 115 9.29 -12.37 2.30
N HIS A 116 9.84 -11.22 1.91
CA HIS A 116 10.66 -11.06 0.71
C HIS A 116 11.89 -10.16 0.94
N PRO A 117 12.73 -10.42 1.96
CA PRO A 117 13.88 -9.56 2.27
C PRO A 117 14.91 -9.49 1.13
N HIS A 118 14.83 -10.41 0.16
CA HIS A 118 15.70 -10.49 -1.02
C HIS A 118 14.93 -10.64 -2.34
N GLY A 119 13.58 -10.55 -2.31
CA GLY A 119 12.75 -10.74 -3.49
C GLY A 119 12.66 -9.47 -4.33
N HIS A 120 12.37 -9.62 -5.62
CA HIS A 120 12.12 -8.50 -6.52
C HIS A 120 10.62 -8.23 -6.64
N ARG A 121 10.18 -7.09 -6.09
CA ARG A 121 8.79 -6.66 -6.15
C ARG A 121 8.44 -6.09 -7.52
N ARG A 122 7.33 -6.55 -8.08
CA ARG A 122 6.61 -5.95 -9.21
C ARG A 122 5.20 -5.64 -8.75
N THR A 123 4.59 -4.57 -9.25
CA THR A 123 3.22 -4.20 -8.86
C THR A 123 2.32 -3.99 -10.06
N HIS A 124 1.04 -4.24 -9.85
CA HIS A 124 -0.02 -3.74 -10.70
C HIS A 124 -0.95 -2.86 -9.87
N PHE A 125 -1.12 -1.62 -10.32
CA PHE A 125 -1.95 -0.62 -9.67
C PHE A 125 -3.23 -0.41 -10.47
N VAL A 126 -4.37 -0.48 -9.80
CA VAL A 126 -5.68 -0.20 -10.37
C VAL A 126 -6.35 0.89 -9.56
N SER A 127 -6.71 1.99 -10.21
CA SER A 127 -7.60 3.00 -9.64
C SER A 127 -8.99 2.86 -10.26
N LEU A 128 -10.01 2.84 -9.41
CA LEU A 128 -11.42 2.73 -9.76
C LEU A 128 -12.15 4.00 -9.32
N PRO A 129 -13.04 4.56 -10.16
CA PRO A 129 -13.83 5.70 -9.76
C PRO A 129 -14.76 5.33 -8.60
N GLY A 130 -15.10 6.35 -7.82
CA GLY A 130 -16.04 6.25 -6.72
C GLY A 130 -17.48 5.99 -7.16
N GLY A 131 -18.39 6.01 -6.19
CA GLY A 131 -19.82 5.81 -6.42
C GLY A 131 -20.50 5.26 -5.18
N SER A 132 -21.68 4.65 -5.33
CA SER A 132 -22.34 4.03 -4.19
C SER A 132 -21.55 2.83 -3.67
N GLY A 133 -21.24 2.86 -2.37
CA GLY A 133 -20.64 1.75 -1.64
C GLY A 133 -19.10 1.62 -1.77
N SER A 134 -18.55 0.81 -0.89
CA SER A 134 -17.12 0.52 -0.75
C SER A 134 -16.61 -0.40 -1.87
N GLY A 135 -15.39 -0.15 -2.39
CA GLY A 135 -14.72 -1.05 -3.32
C GLY A 135 -14.36 -2.39 -2.69
N ILE A 136 -14.04 -2.40 -1.39
CA ILE A 136 -13.84 -3.63 -0.60
C ILE A 136 -15.11 -4.49 -0.65
N GLN A 137 -16.29 -3.88 -0.51
CA GLN A 137 -17.57 -4.59 -0.63
C GLN A 137 -17.83 -5.10 -2.05
N LYS A 138 -17.59 -4.26 -3.07
CA LYS A 138 -17.77 -4.63 -4.48
C LYS A 138 -16.90 -5.80 -4.90
N LEU A 139 -15.69 -5.92 -4.33
CA LEU A 139 -14.78 -7.04 -4.55
C LEU A 139 -15.09 -8.26 -3.66
N GLY A 140 -16.13 -8.22 -2.84
CA GLY A 140 -16.53 -9.34 -1.97
C GLY A 140 -15.59 -9.54 -0.77
N LEU A 141 -14.88 -8.50 -0.35
CA LEU A 141 -13.83 -8.57 0.68
C LEU A 141 -14.28 -8.09 2.07
N ALA A 142 -15.55 -7.69 2.23
CA ALA A 142 -16.06 -7.15 3.50
C ALA A 142 -16.05 -8.17 4.65
N ASP A 143 -16.31 -9.44 4.29
CA ASP A 143 -16.50 -10.54 5.23
C ASP A 143 -15.32 -11.52 5.27
N VAL A 144 -14.13 -11.09 4.81
CA VAL A 144 -12.92 -11.90 4.99
C VAL A 144 -12.66 -12.17 6.48
N PRO A 145 -11.99 -13.28 6.82
CA PRO A 145 -11.70 -13.65 8.21
C PRO A 145 -10.85 -12.63 8.99
N ALA A 146 -10.49 -12.95 10.24
CA ALA A 146 -9.64 -12.08 11.04
C ALA A 146 -8.19 -12.07 10.50
N PRO A 147 -7.41 -11.00 10.72
CA PRO A 147 -5.99 -10.98 10.36
C PRO A 147 -5.23 -12.21 10.90
N GLY A 148 -4.43 -12.85 10.05
CA GLY A 148 -3.71 -14.09 10.32
C GLY A 148 -4.47 -15.38 9.96
N GLU A 149 -5.80 -15.31 9.78
CA GLU A 149 -6.61 -16.46 9.37
C GLU A 149 -6.58 -16.67 7.85
N GLU A 150 -6.79 -17.93 7.45
CA GLU A 150 -6.80 -18.34 6.05
C GLU A 150 -8.11 -17.94 5.37
N TYR A 151 -8.00 -17.60 4.08
CA TYR A 151 -9.16 -17.35 3.23
C TYR A 151 -9.00 -18.08 1.89
N SER A 152 -10.13 -18.32 1.23
CA SER A 152 -10.20 -18.77 -0.16
C SER A 152 -11.46 -18.19 -0.78
N LEU A 153 -11.33 -17.47 -1.89
CA LEU A 153 -12.45 -16.82 -2.58
C LEU A 153 -12.18 -16.70 -4.07
N THR A 154 -13.21 -16.34 -4.83
CA THR A 154 -13.08 -15.94 -6.23
C THR A 154 -13.52 -14.49 -6.34
N LEU A 155 -12.62 -13.63 -6.82
CA LEU A 155 -12.92 -12.22 -7.03
C LEU A 155 -13.89 -12.05 -8.21
N PRO A 156 -14.61 -10.93 -8.28
CA PRO A 156 -15.36 -10.53 -9.48
C PRO A 156 -14.52 -10.43 -10.75
N THR A 157 -13.19 -10.28 -10.62
CA THR A 157 -12.23 -10.38 -11.75
C THR A 157 -12.16 -11.78 -12.36
N GLY A 158 -12.77 -12.79 -11.74
CA GLY A 158 -12.68 -14.20 -12.10
C GLY A 158 -11.48 -14.91 -11.45
N GLU A 159 -10.61 -14.18 -10.77
CA GLU A 159 -9.41 -14.74 -10.17
C GLU A 159 -9.71 -15.49 -8.87
N ALA A 160 -9.26 -16.75 -8.78
CA ALA A 160 -9.32 -17.53 -7.54
C ALA A 160 -8.12 -17.20 -6.65
N LEU A 161 -8.40 -16.65 -5.47
CA LEU A 161 -7.39 -16.24 -4.51
C LEU A 161 -7.46 -17.09 -3.24
N SER A 162 -6.30 -17.42 -2.71
CA SER A 162 -6.13 -18.03 -1.40
C SER A 162 -4.86 -17.53 -0.72
N GLY A 163 -4.87 -17.55 0.60
CA GLY A 163 -3.79 -17.05 1.43
C GLY A 163 -4.29 -16.73 2.82
N LYS A 164 -3.71 -15.70 3.44
CA LYS A 164 -4.11 -15.23 4.77
C LYS A 164 -4.49 -13.77 4.73
N VAL A 165 -5.42 -13.36 5.60
CA VAL A 165 -5.71 -11.95 5.80
C VAL A 165 -4.48 -11.30 6.45
N TRP A 166 -3.84 -10.34 5.75
CA TRP A 166 -2.64 -9.66 6.24
C TRP A 166 -2.98 -8.59 7.27
N PHE A 167 -3.96 -7.75 6.94
CA PHE A 167 -4.50 -6.73 7.84
C PHE A 167 -5.89 -6.29 7.40
N ARG A 168 -6.60 -5.63 8.31
CA ARG A 168 -7.88 -4.97 8.05
C ARG A 168 -7.93 -3.64 8.80
N SER A 169 -8.51 -2.64 8.16
CA SER A 169 -8.93 -1.38 8.78
C SER A 169 -10.35 -1.05 8.30
N ASN A 170 -10.88 0.11 8.70
CA ASN A 170 -12.17 0.58 8.19
C ASN A 170 -12.13 0.94 6.69
N HIS A 171 -10.94 1.20 6.15
CA HIS A 171 -10.75 1.71 4.80
C HIS A 171 -9.92 0.78 3.93
N GLN A 172 -9.29 -0.25 4.49
CA GLN A 172 -8.34 -1.09 3.76
C GLN A 172 -8.44 -2.56 4.17
N VAL A 173 -8.25 -3.45 3.21
CA VAL A 173 -8.02 -4.88 3.43
C VAL A 173 -6.75 -5.27 2.70
N GLY A 174 -5.83 -5.93 3.41
CA GLY A 174 -4.66 -6.56 2.82
C GLY A 174 -4.75 -8.07 2.92
N LEU A 175 -4.44 -8.77 1.84
CA LEU A 175 -4.47 -10.22 1.73
C LEU A 175 -3.12 -10.71 1.21
N THR A 176 -2.54 -11.72 1.87
CA THR A 176 -1.46 -12.49 1.24
C THR A 176 -2.06 -13.38 0.16
N VAL A 177 -1.38 -13.54 -0.97
CA VAL A 177 -1.90 -14.28 -2.12
C VAL A 177 -0.87 -15.30 -2.56
N HIS A 178 -1.17 -16.59 -2.42
CA HIS A 178 -0.23 -17.68 -2.73
C HIS A 178 0.25 -17.65 -4.20
N SER A 179 -0.61 -17.30 -5.14
CA SER A 179 -0.28 -17.27 -6.57
C SER A 179 0.52 -16.04 -7.03
N TYR A 180 0.73 -15.05 -6.15
CA TYR A 180 1.37 -13.79 -6.51
C TYR A 180 2.90 -13.78 -6.30
N ALA A 181 3.51 -14.91 -5.93
CA ALA A 181 4.95 -15.05 -5.83
C ALA A 181 5.43 -16.40 -6.36
N GLU A 182 6.65 -16.48 -6.89
CA GLU A 182 7.26 -17.78 -7.24
C GLU A 182 7.55 -18.62 -5.98
N HIS A 183 7.95 -17.96 -4.90
CA HIS A 183 8.17 -18.55 -3.59
C HIS A 183 7.49 -17.69 -2.51
N GLY A 184 6.67 -18.32 -1.66
CA GLY A 184 5.91 -17.61 -0.62
C GLY A 184 4.58 -17.06 -1.15
N ASP A 185 4.21 -15.86 -0.69
CA ASP A 185 2.95 -15.19 -1.06
C ASP A 185 3.26 -13.82 -1.67
N GLY A 186 2.43 -13.30 -2.57
CA GLY A 186 2.39 -11.85 -2.81
C GLY A 186 1.40 -11.15 -1.88
N LEU A 187 1.13 -9.87 -2.15
CA LEU A 187 0.26 -9.03 -1.34
C LEU A 187 -0.73 -8.28 -2.22
N LEU A 188 -2.02 -8.45 -1.96
CA LEU A 188 -3.09 -7.64 -2.54
C LEU A 188 -3.60 -6.67 -1.47
N ILE A 189 -3.59 -5.37 -1.77
CA ILE A 189 -4.22 -4.34 -0.92
C ILE A 189 -5.37 -3.73 -1.71
N VAL A 190 -6.55 -3.66 -1.09
CA VAL A 190 -7.70 -2.90 -1.57
C VAL A 190 -8.00 -1.82 -0.55
N ALA A 191 -7.99 -0.56 -0.99
CA ALA A 191 -8.23 0.59 -0.13
C ALA A 191 -9.31 1.50 -0.74
N ASP A 192 -10.30 1.84 0.08
CA ASP A 192 -11.26 2.89 -0.24
C ASP A 192 -10.61 4.25 -0.05
N GLN A 193 -10.79 5.10 -1.05
CA GLN A 193 -10.30 6.46 -1.05
C GLN A 193 -11.41 7.43 -0.60
N PRO A 194 -11.12 8.35 0.34
CA PRO A 194 -12.12 9.28 0.86
C PRO A 194 -12.64 10.24 -0.21
N VAL A 195 -13.84 10.78 0.02
CA VAL A 195 -14.41 11.86 -0.79
C VAL A 195 -13.59 13.13 -0.60
N ILE A 196 -13.24 13.77 -1.70
CA ILE A 196 -12.64 15.11 -1.75
C ILE A 196 -13.54 15.98 -2.62
N PRO A 197 -14.34 16.92 -2.05
CA PRO A 197 -15.51 17.51 -2.71
C PRO A 197 -15.32 17.98 -4.17
N GLU A 198 -14.19 18.61 -4.48
CA GLU A 198 -13.93 19.17 -5.82
C GLU A 198 -12.97 18.34 -6.67
N LYS A 199 -12.29 17.36 -6.08
CA LYS A 199 -11.22 16.58 -6.75
C LYS A 199 -11.60 15.12 -6.96
N ARG A 200 -12.33 14.55 -6.00
CA ARG A 200 -12.79 13.17 -5.96
C ARG A 200 -14.15 13.12 -5.23
N PRO A 201 -15.21 13.73 -5.81
CA PRO A 201 -16.50 13.94 -5.13
C PRO A 201 -17.19 12.64 -4.70
N ASP A 202 -16.95 11.55 -5.43
CA ASP A 202 -17.56 10.25 -5.17
C ASP A 202 -16.63 9.28 -4.42
N GLY A 203 -15.46 9.74 -3.99
CA GLY A 203 -14.40 8.88 -3.46
C GLY A 203 -13.78 8.02 -4.57
N GLY A 204 -13.20 6.90 -4.18
CA GLY A 204 -12.60 5.96 -5.13
C GLY A 204 -12.17 4.68 -4.47
N THR A 205 -11.53 3.81 -5.23
CA THR A 205 -10.87 2.63 -4.71
C THR A 205 -9.54 2.45 -5.42
N ILE A 206 -8.51 2.13 -4.67
CA ILE A 206 -7.24 1.65 -5.22
C ILE A 206 -7.05 0.18 -4.90
N VAL A 207 -6.45 -0.52 -5.86
CA VAL A 207 -6.00 -1.89 -5.71
C VAL A 207 -4.51 -1.92 -6.04
N ILE A 208 -3.72 -2.50 -5.14
CA ILE A 208 -2.28 -2.71 -5.34
C ILE A 208 -2.02 -4.21 -5.24
N ALA A 209 -1.75 -4.85 -6.37
CA ALA A 209 -1.26 -6.22 -6.43
C ALA A 209 0.27 -6.20 -6.46
N SER A 210 0.91 -6.48 -5.32
CA SER A 210 2.35 -6.67 -5.21
C SER A 210 2.70 -8.14 -5.39
N THR A 211 3.57 -8.40 -6.36
CA THR A 211 4.04 -9.72 -6.77
C THR A 211 5.55 -9.81 -6.61
N TYR A 212 6.08 -11.02 -6.43
CA TYR A 212 7.49 -11.23 -6.14
C TYR A 212 8.07 -12.34 -6.99
N ASP A 213 9.11 -12.01 -7.75
CA ASP A 213 9.90 -12.92 -8.57
C ASP A 213 9.10 -13.72 -9.62
N LEU A 214 7.84 -13.34 -9.90
CA LEU A 214 7.02 -14.02 -10.89
C LEU A 214 7.57 -13.84 -12.31
N GLY A 215 7.48 -14.93 -13.10
CA GLY A 215 7.72 -14.89 -14.53
C GLY A 215 6.71 -14.00 -15.27
N ALA A 216 7.14 -13.43 -16.41
CA ALA A 216 6.37 -12.46 -17.18
C ALA A 216 4.95 -12.92 -17.54
N ALA A 217 4.77 -14.19 -17.92
CA ALA A 217 3.46 -14.73 -18.28
C ALA A 217 2.45 -14.70 -17.11
N SER A 218 2.90 -15.00 -15.89
CA SER A 218 2.05 -14.95 -14.70
C SER A 218 1.69 -13.50 -14.34
N LEU A 219 2.68 -12.59 -14.42
CA LEU A 219 2.46 -11.16 -14.20
C LEU A 219 1.44 -10.59 -15.19
N ASP A 220 1.58 -10.90 -16.48
CA ASP A 220 0.69 -10.43 -17.53
C ASP A 220 -0.73 -10.99 -17.36
N SER A 221 -0.88 -12.23 -16.90
CA SER A 221 -2.19 -12.82 -16.59
C SER A 221 -2.88 -12.08 -15.45
N ILE A 222 -2.17 -11.77 -14.35
CA ILE A 222 -2.72 -11.03 -13.21
C ILE A 222 -3.19 -9.64 -13.67
N ARG A 223 -2.32 -8.91 -14.40
CA ARG A 223 -2.63 -7.59 -14.97
C ARG A 223 -3.88 -7.64 -15.85
N SER A 224 -3.94 -8.62 -16.76
CA SER A 224 -5.04 -8.77 -17.71
C SER A 224 -6.38 -9.02 -17.02
N HIS A 225 -6.43 -9.79 -15.93
CA HIS A 225 -7.67 -10.00 -15.17
C HIS A 225 -8.19 -8.70 -14.56
N TRP A 226 -7.31 -7.93 -13.93
CA TRP A 226 -7.66 -6.65 -13.30
C TRP A 226 -8.06 -5.59 -14.33
N ASP A 227 -7.29 -5.46 -15.41
CA ASP A 227 -7.55 -4.48 -16.47
C ASP A 227 -8.85 -4.79 -17.22
N SER A 228 -9.10 -6.06 -17.55
CA SER A 228 -10.33 -6.49 -18.23
C SER A 228 -11.55 -6.23 -17.34
N TRP A 229 -11.47 -6.62 -16.07
CA TRP A 229 -12.56 -6.38 -15.12
C TRP A 229 -12.84 -4.89 -14.95
N LYS A 230 -11.80 -4.06 -14.84
CA LYS A 230 -11.96 -2.60 -14.78
C LYS A 230 -12.64 -2.07 -16.04
N ALA A 231 -12.19 -2.48 -17.22
CA ALA A 231 -12.77 -2.03 -18.50
C ALA A 231 -14.25 -2.41 -18.65
N GLU A 232 -14.64 -3.59 -18.18
CA GLU A 232 -16.02 -4.08 -18.24
C GLU A 232 -16.95 -3.36 -17.25
N ASN A 233 -16.47 -3.04 -16.04
CA ASN A 233 -17.30 -2.52 -14.95
C ASN A 233 -17.25 -0.99 -14.82
N TYR A 234 -16.21 -0.37 -15.36
CA TYR A 234 -15.97 1.08 -15.30
C TYR A 234 -15.59 1.62 -16.68
N PRO A 235 -16.46 1.46 -17.69
CA PRO A 235 -16.18 1.99 -19.02
C PRO A 235 -16.06 3.51 -18.94
N THR A 236 -14.93 4.05 -19.36
CA THR A 236 -14.81 5.49 -19.60
C THR A 236 -15.82 5.88 -20.67
N GLU A 237 -16.79 6.73 -20.32
CA GLU A 237 -17.69 7.31 -21.32
C GLU A 237 -16.85 8.02 -22.39
N VAL A 238 -16.86 7.50 -23.62
CA VAL A 238 -16.40 8.27 -24.76
C VAL A 238 -17.47 9.32 -25.01
N HIS A 239 -17.29 10.53 -24.48
CA HIS A 239 -18.07 11.67 -24.91
C HIS A 239 -17.78 11.91 -26.40
N SER A 240 -18.65 11.39 -27.27
CA SER A 240 -18.70 11.79 -28.67
C SER A 240 -19.07 13.27 -28.74
N HIS A 241 -18.14 14.08 -29.25
CA HIS A 241 -18.31 15.50 -29.56
C HIS A 241 -19.51 15.78 -30.47
#